data_AF-A0A932PXF9-F1
#
_entry.id   AF-A0A932PXF9-F1
#
_cell.length_a   1.000
_cell.length_b   1.000
_cell.length_c   1.000
_cell.angle_alpha   90.00
_cell.angle_beta   90.00
_cell.angle_gamma   90.00
#
_symmetry.space_group_name_H-M   'P 1'
#
loop_
_entity.id
_entity.type
_entity.pdbx_description
1 polymer ?
#
loop_
_entity_poly.entity_id
_entity_poly.type
_entity_poly.pdbx_seq_one_letter_code
_entity_poly.pdbx_strand_id
1 'polypeptide(L)'
;MNTNTRYDGAEHLEARAVLRERNQLTLPERIADRLGLRPGSTLVFAIGEASGDLATVRAVRQSWAGIARGAYGDDPDRYLREERSAWQETDASADKASDGTPYLTFEESVRAHPETEVTRSRYEREPWLRWRRCAVCGRRLARMNEHDVKHRDGLIGAKGERTDATQRQRSRERVAKYVATRARKRKSAGRR
;
A
#
# COMPACT_ATOMS: atom_id res chain seq x y z
N MET A 1 -48.07 4.46 42.97
CA MET A 1 -49.30 4.71 42.17
C MET A 1 -49.18 6.09 41.53
N ASN A 2 -49.84 6.26 40.38
CA ASN A 2 -49.81 7.38 39.43
C ASN A 2 -48.59 7.48 38.49
N THR A 3 -48.59 6.62 37.47
CA THR A 3 -47.99 6.90 36.16
C THR A 3 -49.13 7.25 35.20
N ASN A 4 -49.29 8.53 34.88
CA ASN A 4 -50.16 9.02 33.83
C ASN A 4 -49.27 9.29 32.61
N THR A 5 -49.25 8.38 31.64
CA THR A 5 -48.43 8.51 30.42
C THR A 5 -49.35 8.78 29.24
N ARG A 6 -49.38 10.03 28.78
CA ARG A 6 -49.84 10.38 27.43
C ARG A 6 -48.64 10.31 26.48
N TYR A 7 -48.83 9.60 25.38
CA TYR A 7 -47.95 9.60 24.21
C TYR A 7 -48.33 10.80 23.31
N ASP A 8 -47.40 11.73 23.05
CA ASP A 8 -47.12 12.28 21.70
C ASP A 8 -45.91 13.25 21.70
N GLY A 9 -45.05 13.15 20.67
CA GLY A 9 -44.06 14.17 20.28
C GLY A 9 -42.67 14.13 20.97
N ALA A 10 -41.65 13.64 20.26
CA ALA A 10 -40.21 13.74 20.59
C ALA A 10 -39.87 13.61 22.09
N GLU A 11 -39.99 12.39 22.63
CA GLU A 11 -39.72 12.09 24.03
C GLU A 11 -38.27 12.46 24.41
N HIS A 12 -38.11 13.61 25.06
CA HIS A 12 -36.84 14.05 25.64
C HIS A 12 -36.51 13.13 26.81
N LEU A 13 -35.56 12.22 26.59
CA LEU A 13 -35.15 11.25 27.58
C LEU A 13 -33.97 11.81 28.38
N GLU A 14 -34.25 12.35 29.55
CA GLU A 14 -33.25 12.81 30.51
C GLU A 14 -33.03 11.75 31.58
N ALA A 15 -31.77 11.42 31.86
CA ALA A 15 -31.40 10.54 32.96
C ALA A 15 -30.14 11.07 33.64
N ARG A 16 -30.13 11.05 34.97
CA ARG A 16 -28.97 11.48 35.76
C ARG A 16 -28.03 10.30 35.98
N ALA A 17 -26.75 10.51 35.73
CA ALA A 17 -25.69 9.57 36.03
C ALA A 17 -24.58 10.28 36.79
N VAL A 18 -23.93 9.57 37.71
CA VAL A 18 -22.79 10.09 38.46
C VAL A 18 -21.51 9.63 37.77
N LEU A 19 -20.59 10.55 37.52
CA LEU A 19 -19.26 10.22 37.04
C LEU A 19 -18.51 9.46 38.15
N ARG A 20 -18.16 8.21 37.89
CA ARG A 20 -17.38 7.41 38.82
C ARG A 20 -15.89 7.72 38.66
N GLU A 21 -15.10 7.19 39.58
CA GLU A 21 -13.64 7.26 39.50
C GLU A 21 -13.12 6.81 38.14
N ARG A 22 -11.94 7.32 37.75
CA ARG A 22 -11.30 7.02 36.46
C ARG A 22 -12.16 7.40 35.25
N ASN A 23 -12.99 8.44 35.37
CA ASN A 23 -13.82 8.99 34.30
C ASN A 23 -14.80 7.98 33.70
N GLN A 24 -15.36 7.08 34.53
CA GLN A 24 -16.31 6.08 34.08
C GLN A 24 -17.75 6.59 34.21
N LEU A 25 -18.46 6.63 33.09
CA LEU A 25 -19.90 6.92 33.04
C LEU A 25 -20.67 5.62 32.85
N THR A 26 -21.52 5.26 33.80
CA THR A 26 -22.49 4.17 33.61
C THR A 26 -23.73 4.74 32.93
N LEU A 27 -24.02 4.26 31.73
CA LEU A 27 -25.24 4.65 31.03
C LEU A 27 -26.44 3.95 31.65
N PRO A 28 -27.50 4.69 32.02
CA PRO A 28 -28.77 4.10 32.42
C PRO A 28 -29.32 3.19 31.31
N GLU A 29 -29.90 2.05 31.69
CA GLU A 29 -30.39 1.00 30.78
C GLU A 29 -31.30 1.56 29.69
N ARG A 30 -32.22 2.46 30.04
CA ARG A 30 -33.14 3.10 29.09
C ARG A 30 -32.43 3.90 27.98
N ILE A 31 -31.33 4.58 28.30
CA ILE A 31 -30.51 5.31 27.32
C ILE A 31 -29.80 4.31 26.41
N ALA A 32 -29.23 3.25 26.99
CA ALA A 32 -28.53 2.22 26.25
C ALA A 32 -29.46 1.49 25.26
N ASP A 33 -30.65 1.12 25.69
CA ASP A 33 -31.67 0.48 24.86
C ASP A 33 -32.12 1.40 23.73
N ARG A 34 -32.39 2.68 24.04
CA ARG A 34 -32.83 3.66 23.04
C ARG A 34 -31.77 3.89 21.96
N LEU A 35 -30.50 3.85 22.34
CA LEU A 35 -29.35 3.97 21.43
C LEU A 35 -28.92 2.64 20.79
N GLY A 36 -29.55 1.51 21.17
CA GLY A 36 -29.21 0.18 20.67
C GLY A 36 -27.81 -0.30 21.06
N LEU A 37 -27.30 0.15 22.20
CA LEU A 37 -25.95 -0.16 22.66
C LEU A 37 -25.87 -1.58 23.22
N ARG A 38 -24.76 -2.25 22.90
CA ARG A 38 -24.34 -3.54 23.47
C ARG A 38 -22.97 -3.40 24.14
N PRO A 39 -22.58 -4.31 25.05
CA PRO A 39 -21.20 -4.37 25.55
C PRO A 39 -20.18 -4.33 24.39
N GLY A 40 -19.22 -3.41 24.46
CA GLY A 40 -18.24 -3.17 23.38
C GLY A 40 -18.67 -2.14 22.32
N SER A 41 -19.84 -1.51 22.44
CA SER A 41 -20.23 -0.39 21.55
C SER A 41 -19.34 0.82 21.72
N THR A 42 -19.01 1.48 20.61
CA THR A 42 -18.22 2.72 20.62
C THR A 42 -19.16 3.93 20.65
N LEU A 43 -18.86 4.87 21.54
CA LEU A 43 -19.58 6.13 21.68
C LEU A 43 -18.64 7.29 21.31
N VAL A 44 -19.18 8.30 20.65
CA VAL A 44 -18.50 9.57 20.39
C VAL A 44 -19.17 10.64 21.24
N PHE A 45 -18.37 11.29 22.07
CA PHE A 45 -18.75 12.47 22.85
C PHE A 45 -18.23 13.71 22.12
N ALA A 46 -19.09 14.70 21.89
CA ALA A 46 -18.71 15.96 21.27
C ALA A 46 -19.32 17.13 22.03
N ILE A 47 -18.51 18.15 22.28
CA ILE A 47 -18.93 19.41 22.90
C ILE A 47 -18.85 20.48 21.82
N GLY A 48 -19.94 21.18 21.57
CA GLY A 48 -19.99 22.28 20.60
C GLY A 48 -19.64 23.62 21.26
N GLU A 49 -18.97 24.51 20.53
CA GLU A 49 -18.61 25.85 21.05
C GLU A 49 -19.83 26.69 21.45
N ALA A 50 -20.96 26.51 20.79
CA ALA A 50 -22.19 27.26 21.06
C ALA A 50 -22.96 26.77 22.31
N SER A 51 -22.55 25.64 22.89
CA SER A 51 -23.31 24.97 23.95
C SER A 51 -22.35 24.43 25.00
N GLY A 52 -21.57 25.33 25.62
CA GLY A 52 -20.45 25.00 26.51
C GLY A 52 -20.75 23.97 27.60
N ASP A 53 -22.02 23.84 28.01
CA ASP A 53 -22.45 22.91 29.05
C ASP A 53 -23.15 21.64 28.53
N LEU A 54 -23.27 21.48 27.20
CA LEU A 54 -23.94 20.34 26.56
C LEU A 54 -22.96 19.49 25.76
N ALA A 55 -22.77 18.26 26.22
CA ALA A 55 -22.12 17.22 25.45
C ALA A 55 -23.18 16.41 24.67
N THR A 56 -22.96 16.26 23.37
CA THR A 56 -23.72 15.31 22.55
C THR A 56 -23.03 13.95 22.56
N VAL A 57 -23.81 12.89 22.71
CA VAL A 57 -23.32 11.51 22.68
C VAL A 57 -24.00 10.79 21.53
N ARG A 58 -23.21 10.18 20.65
CA ARG A 58 -23.73 9.34 19.56
C ARG A 58 -23.07 7.98 19.54
N ALA A 59 -23.86 6.96 19.25
CA ALA A 59 -23.35 5.62 18.97
C ALA A 59 -22.65 5.59 17.60
N VAL A 60 -21.47 5.00 17.55
CA VAL A 60 -20.85 4.62 16.27
C VAL A 60 -21.52 3.34 15.80
N ARG A 61 -21.96 3.32 14.54
CA ARG A 61 -22.46 2.10 13.93
C ARG A 61 -21.38 1.03 13.96
N GLN A 62 -21.67 -0.09 14.63
CA GLN A 62 -20.75 -1.23 14.74
C GLN A 62 -20.58 -1.97 13.42
N SER A 63 -21.55 -1.86 12.50
CA SER A 63 -21.43 -2.41 11.15
C SER A 63 -21.97 -1.43 10.12
N TRP A 64 -21.27 -1.38 8.99
CA TRP A 64 -21.76 -0.76 7.75
C TRP A 64 -22.41 -1.79 6.81
N ALA A 65 -22.46 -3.06 7.24
CA ALA A 65 -23.06 -4.15 6.50
C ALA A 65 -24.53 -3.79 6.17
N GLY A 66 -24.86 -3.78 4.89
CA GLY A 66 -26.21 -3.49 4.39
C GLY A 66 -26.50 -2.04 3.99
N ILE A 67 -25.70 -1.05 4.40
CA ILE A 67 -25.92 0.37 4.00
C ILE A 67 -25.67 0.56 2.50
N ALA A 68 -24.81 -0.28 1.93
CA ALA A 68 -24.41 -0.24 0.54
C ALA A 68 -25.01 -1.39 -0.31
N ARG A 69 -26.10 -2.03 0.14
CA ARG A 69 -26.82 -3.03 -0.69
C ARG A 69 -27.25 -2.45 -2.04
N GLY A 70 -27.54 -1.15 -2.12
CA GLY A 70 -27.83 -0.48 -3.38
C GLY A 70 -26.59 -0.10 -4.21
N ALA A 71 -25.40 -0.04 -3.60
CA ALA A 71 -24.17 0.40 -4.27
C ALA A 71 -23.28 -0.77 -4.72
N TYR A 72 -23.31 -1.91 -4.01
CA TYR A 72 -22.50 -3.11 -4.31
C TYR A 72 -23.36 -4.31 -4.75
N GLY A 73 -24.64 -4.10 -5.06
CA GLY A 73 -25.58 -5.13 -5.48
C GLY A 73 -26.15 -5.97 -4.34
N ASP A 74 -26.98 -6.95 -4.71
CA ASP A 74 -27.77 -7.78 -3.77
C ASP A 74 -26.90 -8.66 -2.85
N ASP A 75 -25.65 -8.95 -3.24
CA ASP A 75 -24.69 -9.73 -2.46
C ASP A 75 -23.33 -8.99 -2.30
N PRO A 76 -23.22 -8.08 -1.32
CA PRO A 76 -21.99 -7.35 -1.04
C PRO A 76 -20.81 -8.26 -0.63
N ASP A 77 -21.08 -9.40 -0.02
CA ASP A 77 -20.02 -10.33 0.41
C ASP A 77 -19.42 -11.08 -0.78
N ARG A 78 -20.25 -11.39 -1.79
CA ARG A 78 -19.76 -11.84 -3.10
C ARG A 78 -18.98 -10.75 -3.80
N TYR A 79 -19.51 -9.52 -3.90
CA TYR A 79 -18.80 -8.39 -4.52
C TYR A 79 -17.42 -8.19 -3.87
N LEU A 80 -17.34 -8.13 -2.55
CA LEU A 80 -16.06 -7.95 -1.85
C LEU A 80 -15.09 -9.11 -2.02
N ARG A 81 -15.58 -10.35 -2.17
CA ARG A 81 -14.72 -11.50 -2.48
C ARG A 81 -14.19 -11.46 -3.90
N GLU A 82 -15.05 -11.13 -4.87
CA GLU A 82 -14.67 -10.99 -6.27
C GLU A 82 -13.66 -9.84 -6.43
N GLU A 83 -13.92 -8.70 -5.80
CA GLU A 83 -13.01 -7.55 -5.75
C GLU A 83 -11.66 -7.95 -5.15
N ARG A 84 -11.62 -8.55 -3.96
CA ARG A 84 -10.36 -9.02 -3.36
C ARG A 84 -9.60 -10.02 -4.23
N SER A 85 -10.32 -10.88 -4.96
CA SER A 85 -9.72 -11.87 -5.86
C SER A 85 -9.12 -11.19 -7.09
N ALA A 86 -9.80 -10.19 -7.65
CA ALA A 86 -9.28 -9.39 -8.77
C ALA A 86 -7.98 -8.66 -8.39
N TRP A 87 -7.88 -8.19 -7.15
CA TRP A 87 -6.66 -7.54 -6.67
C TRP A 87 -5.51 -8.55 -6.49
N GLN A 88 -5.81 -9.77 -6.05
CA GLN A 88 -4.81 -10.86 -5.99
C GLN A 88 -4.36 -11.33 -7.38
N GLU A 89 -5.25 -11.33 -8.38
CA GLU A 89 -4.87 -11.59 -9.78
C GLU A 89 -3.94 -10.51 -10.34
N THR A 90 -4.11 -9.24 -9.95
CA THR A 90 -3.16 -8.18 -10.32
C THR A 90 -1.82 -8.30 -9.58
N ASP A 91 -1.81 -8.78 -8.33
CA ASP A 91 -0.60 -9.03 -7.56
C ASP A 91 0.21 -10.24 -8.06
N ALA A 92 -0.38 -11.17 -8.84
CA ALA A 92 0.38 -12.23 -9.51
C ALA A 92 1.42 -11.68 -10.50
N SER A 93 1.27 -10.42 -10.95
CA SER A 93 2.29 -9.69 -11.71
C SER A 93 3.43 -9.13 -10.85
N ALA A 94 3.26 -9.01 -9.53
CA ALA A 94 4.29 -8.53 -8.61
C ALA A 94 5.46 -9.52 -8.45
N ASP A 95 5.22 -10.80 -8.76
CA ASP A 95 6.22 -11.88 -8.69
C ASP A 95 7.04 -12.03 -9.98
N LYS A 96 6.78 -11.21 -11.00
CA LYS A 96 7.51 -11.24 -12.28
C LYS A 96 7.87 -9.84 -12.75
N ALA A 97 8.95 -9.72 -13.50
CA ALA A 97 9.24 -8.50 -14.24
C ALA A 97 8.32 -8.36 -15.46
N SER A 98 8.30 -7.15 -16.03
CA SER A 98 7.48 -6.85 -17.22
C SER A 98 7.81 -7.70 -18.46
N ASP A 99 8.99 -8.33 -18.51
CA ASP A 99 9.38 -9.27 -19.57
C ASP A 99 9.05 -10.74 -19.23
N GLY A 100 8.23 -10.96 -18.19
CA GLY A 100 7.85 -12.27 -17.70
C GLY A 100 8.93 -12.98 -16.88
N THR A 101 10.07 -12.35 -16.58
CA THR A 101 11.13 -12.94 -15.75
C THR A 101 10.59 -13.18 -14.34
N PRO A 102 10.58 -14.42 -13.82
CA PRO A 102 10.18 -14.65 -12.44
C PRO A 102 11.21 -14.05 -11.48
N TYR A 103 10.72 -13.36 -10.45
CA TYR A 103 11.55 -12.94 -9.33
C TYR A 103 11.85 -14.14 -8.43
N LEU A 104 13.03 -14.11 -7.83
CA LEU A 104 13.42 -15.08 -6.81
C LEU A 104 12.53 -14.87 -5.59
N THR A 105 12.02 -15.96 -5.02
CA THR A 105 11.43 -15.97 -3.69
C THR A 105 12.49 -15.62 -2.63
N PHE A 106 12.06 -15.38 -1.39
CA PHE A 106 12.97 -15.08 -0.28
C PHE A 106 14.02 -16.19 -0.08
N GLU A 107 13.59 -17.46 -0.06
CA GLU A 107 14.46 -18.62 0.13
C GLU A 107 15.44 -18.78 -1.04
N GLU A 108 14.96 -18.58 -2.27
CA GLU A 108 15.82 -18.62 -3.45
C GLU A 108 16.83 -17.46 -3.46
N SER A 109 16.43 -16.27 -2.99
CA SER A 109 17.32 -15.13 -2.82
C SER A 109 18.43 -15.43 -1.82
N VAL A 110 18.12 -16.07 -0.68
CA VAL A 110 19.15 -16.49 0.29
C VAL A 110 20.16 -17.44 -0.37
N ARG A 111 19.69 -18.38 -1.19
CA ARG A 111 20.54 -19.32 -1.92
C ARG A 111 21.35 -18.66 -3.02
N ALA A 112 20.78 -17.67 -3.72
CA ALA A 112 21.38 -17.03 -4.90
C ALA A 112 22.39 -15.94 -4.56
N HIS A 113 22.35 -15.37 -3.36
CA HIS A 113 23.26 -14.32 -2.89
C HIS A 113 23.97 -14.72 -1.59
N PRO A 114 24.76 -15.82 -1.58
CA PRO A 114 25.43 -16.29 -0.37
C PRO A 114 26.46 -15.28 0.17
N GLU A 115 26.91 -14.33 -0.65
CA GLU A 115 27.84 -13.28 -0.24
C GLU A 115 27.20 -12.18 0.63
N THR A 116 25.87 -12.13 0.73
CA THR A 116 25.14 -11.09 1.45
C THR A 116 24.17 -11.71 2.44
N GLU A 117 24.11 -11.15 3.65
CA GLU A 117 23.05 -11.52 4.58
C GLU A 117 21.69 -11.01 4.07
N VAL A 118 20.86 -11.94 3.62
CA VAL A 118 19.51 -11.68 3.09
C VAL A 118 18.50 -11.81 4.23
N THR A 119 18.22 -10.71 4.92
CA THR A 119 17.12 -10.65 5.89
C THR A 119 15.80 -10.33 5.21
N ARG A 120 14.67 -10.69 5.83
CA ARG A 120 13.33 -10.45 5.26
C ARG A 120 13.07 -8.98 4.94
N SER A 121 13.45 -8.09 5.87
CA SER A 121 13.32 -6.64 5.70
C SER A 121 14.15 -6.13 4.51
N ARG A 122 15.38 -6.65 4.32
CA ARG A 122 16.20 -6.26 3.17
C ARG A 122 15.61 -6.77 1.86
N TYR A 123 15.14 -8.01 1.80
CA TYR A 123 14.49 -8.57 0.62
C TYR A 123 13.25 -7.76 0.17
N GLU A 124 12.50 -7.23 1.13
CA GLU A 124 11.34 -6.38 0.85
C GLU A 124 11.76 -4.99 0.34
N ARG A 125 12.80 -4.40 0.92
CA ARG A 125 13.27 -3.04 0.58
C ARG A 125 14.21 -2.96 -0.63
N GLU A 126 14.97 -4.02 -0.92
CA GLU A 126 16.05 -4.03 -1.91
C GLU A 126 15.69 -4.93 -3.10
N PRO A 127 15.17 -4.37 -4.21
CA PRO A 127 14.65 -5.16 -5.32
C PRO A 127 15.69 -6.07 -5.99
N TRP A 128 16.98 -5.69 -5.92
CA TRP A 128 18.06 -6.45 -6.57
C TRP A 128 18.27 -7.84 -5.97
N LEU A 129 17.84 -8.07 -4.73
CA LEU A 129 17.88 -9.38 -4.08
C LEU A 129 16.91 -10.36 -4.75
N ARG A 130 15.82 -9.85 -5.33
CA ARG A 130 14.81 -10.64 -6.05
C ARG A 130 15.25 -11.04 -7.45
N TRP A 131 16.41 -10.58 -7.92
CA TRP A 131 16.87 -10.84 -9.28
C TRP A 131 17.91 -11.96 -9.29
N ARG A 132 17.70 -12.94 -10.18
CA ARG A 132 18.72 -13.97 -10.45
C ARG A 132 19.98 -13.35 -11.08
N ARG A 133 21.10 -14.06 -10.97
CA ARG A 133 22.32 -13.73 -11.71
C ARG A 133 22.25 -14.35 -13.11
N CYS A 134 22.72 -13.63 -14.11
CA CYS A 134 22.91 -14.19 -15.44
C CYS A 134 23.97 -15.29 -15.39
N ALA A 135 23.70 -16.47 -15.96
CA ALA A 135 24.64 -17.59 -16.00
C ALA A 135 25.86 -17.32 -16.90
N VAL A 136 25.75 -16.39 -17.86
CA VAL A 136 26.83 -16.08 -18.82
C VAL A 136 27.75 -14.99 -18.28
N CYS A 137 27.19 -13.85 -17.85
CA CYS A 137 27.98 -12.68 -17.44
C CYS A 137 27.92 -12.33 -15.95
N GLY A 138 27.17 -13.08 -15.14
CA GLY A 138 27.08 -12.89 -13.69
C GLY A 138 26.33 -11.63 -13.21
N ARG A 139 25.79 -10.81 -14.13
CA ARG A 139 25.07 -9.57 -13.77
C ARG A 139 23.69 -9.86 -13.16
N ARG A 140 23.23 -8.95 -12.30
CA ARG A 140 21.90 -8.96 -11.66
C ARG A 140 21.00 -7.94 -12.35
N LEU A 141 19.91 -8.41 -12.95
CA LEU A 141 19.02 -7.58 -13.77
C LEU A 141 17.58 -8.02 -13.54
N ALA A 142 16.66 -7.03 -13.43
CA ALA A 142 15.24 -7.30 -13.27
C ALA A 142 14.64 -8.03 -14.47
N ARG A 143 15.04 -7.63 -15.68
CA ARG A 143 14.57 -8.17 -16.96
C ARG A 143 15.56 -9.19 -17.51
N MET A 144 15.61 -10.37 -16.88
CA MET A 144 16.60 -11.38 -17.23
C MET A 144 16.28 -12.07 -18.56
N ASN A 145 15.00 -12.25 -18.91
CA ASN A 145 14.63 -12.83 -20.20
C ASN A 145 15.13 -11.97 -21.36
N GLU A 146 14.89 -10.64 -21.33
CA GLU A 146 15.43 -9.72 -22.33
C GLU A 146 16.97 -9.75 -22.40
N HIS A 147 17.63 -9.97 -21.26
CA HIS A 147 19.08 -10.06 -21.18
C HIS A 147 19.62 -11.37 -21.78
N ASP A 148 18.99 -12.50 -21.48
CA ASP A 148 19.34 -13.81 -22.02
C ASP A 148 19.16 -13.86 -23.54
N VAL A 149 18.14 -13.20 -24.09
CA VAL A 149 17.97 -13.02 -25.55
C VAL A 149 19.18 -12.29 -26.14
N LYS A 150 19.66 -11.21 -25.51
CA LYS A 150 20.83 -10.47 -26.03
C LYS A 150 22.11 -11.31 -26.04
N HIS A 151 22.27 -12.25 -25.09
CA HIS A 151 23.36 -13.22 -25.14
C HIS A 151 23.19 -14.20 -26.29
N ARG A 152 21.99 -14.73 -26.48
CA ARG A 152 21.66 -15.65 -27.59
C ARG A 152 21.91 -15.01 -28.95
N ASP A 153 21.54 -13.74 -29.10
CA ASP A 153 21.69 -12.97 -30.34
C ASP A 153 23.11 -12.44 -30.55
N GLY A 154 24.05 -12.73 -29.63
CA GLY A 154 25.43 -12.26 -29.73
C GLY A 154 25.57 -10.74 -29.64
N LEU A 155 24.59 -10.03 -29.06
CA LEU A 155 24.59 -8.58 -28.85
C LEU A 155 25.35 -8.17 -27.59
N ILE A 156 25.56 -9.11 -26.67
CA ILE A 156 26.42 -8.96 -25.49
C ILE A 156 27.37 -10.15 -25.33
N GLY A 157 28.63 -9.85 -25.02
CA GLY A 157 29.70 -10.83 -24.80
C GLY A 157 29.69 -11.42 -23.39
N ALA A 158 30.61 -12.34 -23.13
CA ALA A 158 30.67 -13.10 -21.87
C ALA A 158 30.86 -12.23 -20.61
N LYS A 159 31.38 -11.00 -20.71
CA LYS A 159 31.50 -10.07 -19.59
C LYS A 159 30.36 -9.04 -19.54
N GLY A 160 29.32 -9.24 -20.36
CA GLY A 160 28.16 -8.34 -20.50
C GLY A 160 28.48 -7.03 -21.23
N GLU A 161 29.60 -6.97 -21.95
CA GLU A 161 29.96 -5.90 -22.86
C GLU A 161 29.14 -6.00 -24.13
N ARG A 162 28.65 -4.88 -24.65
CA ARG A 162 27.98 -4.85 -25.96
C ARG A 162 28.96 -5.30 -27.03
N THR A 163 28.58 -6.23 -27.88
CA THR A 163 29.41 -6.81 -28.95
C THR A 163 29.09 -6.24 -30.32
N ASP A 164 27.91 -5.63 -30.51
CA ASP A 164 27.52 -4.92 -31.72
C ASP A 164 28.48 -3.73 -32.03
N ALA A 165 29.17 -3.83 -33.17
CA ALA A 165 30.13 -2.83 -33.64
C ALA A 165 29.48 -1.48 -33.96
N THR A 166 28.30 -1.49 -34.58
CA THR A 166 27.53 -0.27 -34.90
C THR A 166 27.09 0.44 -33.63
N GLN A 167 26.64 -0.32 -32.62
CA GLN A 167 26.24 0.26 -31.34
C GLN A 167 27.45 0.83 -30.56
N ARG A 168 28.61 0.16 -30.60
CA ARG A 168 29.86 0.67 -30.03
C ARG A 168 30.27 2.00 -30.68
N GLN A 169 30.19 2.09 -32.01
CA GLN A 169 30.53 3.31 -32.75
C GLN A 169 29.62 4.48 -32.37
N ARG A 170 28.30 4.28 -32.38
CA ARG A 170 27.33 5.31 -31.92
C ARG A 170 27.60 5.75 -30.48
N SER A 171 28.03 4.83 -29.61
CA SER A 171 28.39 5.17 -28.24
C SER A 171 29.64 6.06 -28.17
N ARG A 172 30.68 5.76 -28.95
CA ARG A 172 31.90 6.58 -29.04
C ARG A 172 31.59 7.98 -29.54
N GLU A 173 30.77 8.09 -30.58
CA GLU A 173 30.33 9.39 -31.13
C GLU A 173 29.58 10.23 -30.08
N ARG A 174 28.67 9.63 -29.31
CA ARG A 174 27.96 10.33 -28.22
C ARG A 174 28.91 10.81 -27.13
N VAL A 175 29.88 9.98 -26.73
CA VAL A 175 30.90 10.37 -25.73
C VAL A 175 31.75 11.52 -26.26
N ALA A 176 32.21 11.45 -27.52
CA ALA A 176 32.98 12.52 -28.15
C ALA A 176 32.18 13.84 -28.19
N LYS A 177 30.90 13.78 -28.57
CA LYS A 177 29.99 14.93 -28.56
C LYS A 177 29.85 15.52 -27.14
N TYR A 178 29.62 14.67 -26.13
CA TYR A 178 29.51 15.10 -24.74
C TYR A 178 30.79 15.79 -24.23
N VAL A 179 31.96 15.20 -24.50
CA VAL A 179 33.26 15.77 -24.11
C VAL A 179 33.48 17.13 -24.78
N ALA A 180 33.18 17.25 -26.07
CA ALA A 180 33.28 18.51 -26.81
C ALA A 180 32.35 19.59 -26.24
N THR A 181 31.09 19.25 -25.95
CA THR A 181 30.14 20.16 -25.31
C THR A 181 30.62 20.61 -23.94
N ARG A 182 31.15 19.69 -23.11
CA ARG A 182 31.65 20.00 -21.77
C ARG A 182 32.90 20.89 -21.82
N ALA A 183 33.79 20.68 -22.79
CA ALA A 183 34.95 21.53 -23.02
C ALA A 183 34.57 22.95 -23.44
N ARG A 184 33.58 23.11 -24.32
CA ARG A 184 33.03 24.42 -24.71
C ARG A 184 32.43 25.15 -23.50
N LYS A 185 31.62 24.45 -22.69
CA LYS A 185 31.00 25.01 -21.47
C LYS A 185 32.05 25.48 -20.45
N ARG A 186 33.15 24.73 -20.29
CA ARG A 186 34.29 25.13 -19.44
C ARG A 186 34.99 26.40 -19.96
N LYS A 187 35.26 26.49 -21.27
CA LYS A 187 35.87 27.68 -21.88
C LYS A 187 34.99 28.93 -21.74
N SER A 188 33.67 28.79 -21.85
CA SER A 188 32.74 29.92 -21.65
C SER A 188 32.62 30.35 -20.18
N ALA A 189 32.85 29.43 -19.23
CA ALA A 189 32.78 29.74 -17.79
C ALA A 189 34.05 30.42 -17.26
N GLY A 190 35.22 30.15 -17.83
CA GLY A 190 36.49 30.78 -17.46
C GLY A 190 36.81 32.09 -18.19
N ARG A 191 35.84 32.66 -18.93
CA ARG A 191 35.95 33.94 -19.65
C ARG A 191 35.15 35.07 -18.98
N ARG A 192 34.72 34.88 -17.72
CA ARG A 192 34.08 35.91 -16.89
C ARG A 192 35.05 36.40 -15.83
#